data_AF-A0A6V7ILT7-F1
#
_entry.id   AF-A0A6V7ILT7-F1
#
_cell.length_a   1.000
_cell.length_b   1.000
_cell.length_c   1.000
_cell.angle_alpha   90.00
_cell.angle_beta   90.00
_cell.angle_gamma   90.00
#
_symmetry.space_group_name_H-M   'P 1'
#
loop_
_entity.id
_entity.type
_entity.pdbx_description
1 polymer ?
#
loop_
_entity_poly.entity_id
_entity_poly.type
_entity_poly.pdbx_seq_one_letter_code
_entity_poly.pdbx_strand_id
1 'polypeptide(L)'
;MTSFELTEAQKEYAARVLNEDESAPEKIQLIKKWIEENDNLKAPTDDFQIQRFLRVSKFNVESAKERMLNYYTQRSNLPEWFANRNAELPEVQDLLKLG
;
A
#
# COMPACT_ATOMS: atom_id res chain seq x y z
N MET A 1 -18.75 -3.51 2.93
CA MET A 1 -17.87 -2.46 2.38
C MET A 1 -18.30 -2.22 0.96
N THR A 2 -18.74 -1.01 0.64
CA THR A 2 -19.11 -0.62 -0.73
C THR A 2 -17.86 -0.70 -1.60
N SER A 3 -17.85 -1.62 -2.57
CA SER A 3 -16.87 -1.59 -3.65
C SER A 3 -17.12 -0.29 -4.42
N PHE A 4 -16.22 0.68 -4.29
CA PHE A 4 -16.26 1.88 -5.11
C PHE A 4 -15.67 1.52 -6.47
N GLU A 5 -16.54 1.21 -7.42
CA GLU A 5 -16.14 1.01 -8.80
C GLU A 5 -15.60 2.33 -9.38
N LEU A 6 -14.51 2.24 -10.12
CA LEU A 6 -13.95 3.39 -10.83
C LEU A 6 -14.90 3.80 -11.95
N THR A 7 -15.13 5.10 -12.07
CA THR A 7 -15.75 5.69 -13.27
C THR A 7 -14.88 5.43 -14.50
N GLU A 8 -15.47 5.49 -15.70
CA GLU A 8 -14.72 5.28 -16.96
C GLU A 8 -13.55 6.26 -17.11
N ALA A 9 -13.74 7.54 -16.75
CA ALA A 9 -12.68 8.54 -16.77
C ALA A 9 -11.52 8.18 -15.79
N GLN A 10 -11.84 7.58 -14.65
CA GLN A 10 -10.82 7.12 -13.70
C GLN A 10 -10.08 5.88 -14.22
N LYS A 11 -10.78 4.94 -14.87
CA LYS A 11 -10.15 3.78 -15.52
C LYS A 11 -9.21 4.21 -16.63
N GLU A 12 -9.64 5.15 -17.49
CA GLU A 12 -8.81 5.70 -18.56
C GLU A 12 -7.57 6.41 -18.00
N TYR A 13 -7.72 7.21 -16.95
CA TYR A 13 -6.59 7.83 -16.26
C TYR A 13 -5.63 6.79 -15.67
N ALA A 14 -6.16 5.77 -15.00
CA ALA A 14 -5.35 4.72 -14.37
C ALA A 14 -4.54 3.95 -15.42
N ALA A 15 -5.15 3.58 -16.54
CA ALA A 15 -4.45 2.95 -17.66
C ALA A 15 -3.36 3.88 -18.24
N ARG A 16 -3.70 5.12 -18.55
CA ARG A 16 -2.80 6.07 -19.24
C ARG A 16 -1.65 6.57 -18.38
N VAL A 17 -1.87 6.78 -17.08
CA VAL A 17 -0.91 7.46 -16.19
C VAL A 17 -0.22 6.48 -15.23
N LEU A 18 -0.92 5.42 -14.82
CA LEU A 18 -0.43 4.45 -13.84
C LEU A 18 -0.10 3.09 -14.46
N ASN A 19 -0.35 2.87 -15.77
CA ASN A 19 -0.23 1.57 -16.42
C ASN A 19 -1.11 0.48 -15.74
N GLU A 20 -2.26 0.89 -15.21
CA GLU A 20 -3.28 -0.01 -14.67
C GLU A 20 -4.16 -0.52 -15.82
N ASP A 21 -3.76 -1.64 -16.41
CA ASP A 21 -4.45 -2.30 -17.52
C ASP A 21 -5.07 -3.65 -17.08
N GLU A 22 -5.52 -4.43 -18.05
CA GLU A 22 -6.15 -5.74 -17.85
C GLU A 22 -5.25 -6.76 -17.13
N SER A 23 -3.92 -6.52 -17.08
CA SER A 23 -2.97 -7.35 -16.33
C SER A 23 -2.94 -7.06 -14.82
N ALA A 24 -3.70 -6.06 -14.34
CA ALA A 24 -3.73 -5.69 -12.93
C ALA A 24 -4.02 -6.88 -11.98
N PRO A 25 -5.02 -7.76 -12.24
CA PRO A 25 -5.26 -8.91 -11.39
C PRO A 25 -4.06 -9.89 -11.34
N GLU A 26 -3.39 -10.11 -12.46
CA GLU A 26 -2.20 -10.98 -12.53
C GLU A 26 -1.06 -10.41 -11.68
N LYS A 27 -0.78 -9.11 -11.80
CA LYS A 27 0.26 -8.44 -11.01
C LYS A 27 -0.04 -8.47 -9.51
N ILE A 28 -1.31 -8.37 -9.13
CA ILE A 28 -1.73 -8.54 -7.73
C ILE A 28 -1.44 -9.97 -7.24
N GLN A 29 -1.76 -11.00 -8.04
CA GLN A 29 -1.45 -12.39 -7.70
C GLN A 29 0.06 -12.65 -7.59
N LEU A 30 0.88 -12.04 -8.47
CA LEU A 30 2.34 -12.12 -8.37
C LEU A 30 2.85 -11.57 -7.05
N ILE A 31 2.31 -10.43 -6.59
CA ILE A 31 2.68 -9.85 -5.30
C ILE A 31 2.18 -10.71 -4.13
N LYS A 32 0.95 -11.25 -4.19
CA LYS A 32 0.43 -12.17 -3.17
C LYS A 32 1.34 -13.37 -2.97
N LYS A 33 1.65 -14.06 -4.07
CA LYS A 33 2.57 -15.21 -4.06
C LYS A 33 3.94 -14.83 -3.50
N TRP A 34 4.48 -13.69 -3.94
CA TRP A 34 5.75 -13.19 -3.41
C TRP A 34 5.69 -12.95 -1.89
N ILE A 35 4.61 -12.37 -1.35
CA ILE A 35 4.44 -12.19 0.11
C ILE A 35 4.43 -13.56 0.83
N GLU A 36 3.69 -14.53 0.30
CA GLU A 36 3.58 -15.88 0.87
C GLU A 36 4.92 -16.64 0.85
N GLU A 37 5.77 -16.40 -0.15
CA GLU A 37 7.10 -17.00 -0.26
C GLU A 37 8.16 -16.32 0.64
N ASN A 38 7.85 -15.16 1.22
CA ASN A 38 8.79 -14.36 2.01
C ASN A 38 8.40 -14.33 3.50
N ASP A 39 8.79 -15.36 4.26
CA ASP A 39 8.45 -15.53 5.70
C ASP A 39 8.82 -14.33 6.59
N ASN A 40 9.86 -13.58 6.22
CA ASN A 40 10.30 -12.40 6.97
C ASN A 40 9.45 -11.14 6.71
N LEU A 41 8.64 -11.14 5.64
CA LEU A 41 7.80 -10.01 5.27
C LEU A 41 6.40 -10.18 5.87
N LYS A 42 6.14 -9.49 6.98
CA LYS A 42 4.81 -9.46 7.63
C LYS A 42 3.86 -8.48 6.93
N ALA A 43 3.56 -8.73 5.66
CA ALA A 43 2.61 -7.94 4.87
C ALA A 43 1.27 -8.69 4.71
N PRO A 44 0.11 -8.01 4.79
CA PRO A 44 -1.18 -8.59 4.43
C PRO A 44 -1.27 -8.84 2.92
N THR A 45 -1.97 -9.91 2.54
CA THR A 45 -2.25 -10.29 1.15
C THR A 45 -3.58 -9.71 0.63
N ASP A 46 -4.05 -8.61 1.21
CA ASP A 46 -5.28 -7.92 0.80
C ASP A 46 -5.10 -7.24 -0.58
N ASP A 47 -6.01 -7.51 -1.52
CA ASP A 47 -5.92 -7.02 -2.90
C ASP A 47 -5.91 -5.49 -2.96
N PHE A 48 -6.74 -4.86 -2.15
CA PHE A 48 -6.84 -3.41 -2.12
C PHE A 48 -5.55 -2.76 -1.62
N GLN A 49 -4.93 -3.33 -0.59
CA GLN A 49 -3.64 -2.88 -0.08
C GLN A 49 -2.53 -3.08 -1.12
N ILE A 50 -2.46 -4.24 -1.78
CA ILE A 50 -1.48 -4.53 -2.83
C ILE A 50 -1.65 -3.58 -4.02
N GLN A 51 -2.88 -3.36 -4.48
CA GLN A 51 -3.19 -2.47 -5.60
C GLN A 51 -2.72 -1.04 -5.35
N ARG A 52 -2.75 -0.54 -4.10
CA ARG A 52 -2.21 0.78 -3.75
C ARG A 52 -0.71 0.88 -3.98
N PHE A 53 0.05 -0.14 -3.59
CA PHE A 53 1.50 -0.17 -3.84
C PHE A 53 1.81 -0.28 -5.35
N LEU A 54 1.02 -1.08 -6.09
CA LEU A 54 1.13 -1.15 -7.54
C LEU A 54 0.85 0.21 -8.19
N ARG A 55 -0.21 0.93 -7.79
CA ARG A 55 -0.53 2.27 -8.31
C ARG A 55 0.58 3.29 -8.09
N VAL A 56 1.12 3.37 -6.87
CA VAL A 56 2.26 4.26 -6.56
C VAL A 56 3.50 3.90 -7.38
N SER A 57 3.62 2.63 -7.75
CA SER A 57 4.72 2.10 -8.56
C SER A 57 4.43 2.10 -10.07
N LYS A 58 3.34 2.73 -10.52
CA LYS A 58 2.87 2.68 -11.92
C LYS A 58 2.82 1.25 -12.49
N PHE A 59 2.34 0.33 -11.66
CA PHE A 59 2.21 -1.10 -11.93
C PHE A 59 3.51 -1.82 -12.30
N ASN A 60 4.66 -1.26 -11.92
CA ASN A 60 5.94 -1.97 -11.93
C ASN A 60 6.04 -2.88 -10.68
N VAL A 61 6.07 -4.19 -10.91
CA VAL A 61 6.03 -5.21 -9.84
C VAL A 61 7.25 -5.12 -8.92
N GLU A 62 8.47 -4.98 -9.47
CA GLU A 62 9.69 -4.94 -8.67
C GLU A 62 9.77 -3.67 -7.81
N SER A 63 9.38 -2.52 -8.36
CA SER A 63 9.25 -1.27 -7.59
C SER A 63 8.20 -1.38 -6.48
N ALA A 64 7.10 -2.09 -6.73
CA ALA A 64 6.08 -2.33 -5.72
C ALA A 64 6.61 -3.22 -4.59
N LYS A 65 7.34 -4.30 -4.91
CA LYS A 65 7.99 -5.17 -3.91
C LYS A 65 8.95 -4.39 -3.02
N GLU A 66 9.83 -3.58 -3.59
CA GLU A 66 10.79 -2.75 -2.83
C GLU A 66 10.05 -1.79 -1.88
N ARG A 67 9.02 -1.09 -2.37
CA ARG A 67 8.22 -0.18 -1.55
C ARG A 67 7.48 -0.90 -0.44
N MET A 68 6.90 -2.07 -0.71
CA MET A 68 6.23 -2.88 0.31
C MET A 68 7.20 -3.34 1.39
N LEU A 69 8.36 -3.88 0.98
CA LEU A 69 9.40 -4.30 1.93
C LEU A 69 9.81 -3.15 2.84
N ASN A 70 10.12 -1.98 2.26
CA ASN A 70 10.50 -0.79 3.02
C ASN A 70 9.38 -0.32 3.95
N TYR A 71 8.12 -0.32 3.49
CA TYR A 71 6.97 0.11 4.29
C TYR A 71 6.75 -0.80 5.51
N TYR A 72 6.72 -2.12 5.32
CA TYR A 72 6.46 -3.04 6.43
C TYR A 72 7.68 -3.18 7.35
N THR A 73 8.90 -3.11 6.82
CA THR A 73 10.13 -3.10 7.64
C THR A 73 10.17 -1.90 8.58
N GLN A 74 9.93 -0.69 8.06
CA GLN A 74 9.92 0.52 8.89
C GLN A 74 8.87 0.45 10.00
N ARG A 75 7.66 -0.03 9.69
CA ARG A 75 6.58 -0.17 10.67
C ARG A 75 6.87 -1.21 11.74
N SER A 76 7.60 -2.26 11.39
CA SER A 76 8.04 -3.27 12.36
C SER A 76 9.17 -2.76 13.25
N ASN A 77 10.08 -1.95 12.70
CA ASN A 77 11.28 -1.49 13.40
C ASN A 77 11.03 -0.25 14.29
N LEU A 78 9.98 0.52 14.01
CA LEU A 78 9.67 1.78 14.69
C LEU A 78 8.27 1.74 15.35
N PRO A 79 8.00 0.77 16.25
CA PRO A 79 6.67 0.61 16.84
C PRO A 79 6.20 1.85 17.63
N GLU A 80 7.12 2.66 18.16
CA GLU A 80 6.82 3.91 18.85
C GLU A 80 6.04 4.91 17.97
N TRP A 81 6.25 4.88 16.65
CA TRP A 81 5.53 5.73 15.71
C TRP A 81 4.26 5.06 15.14
N PHE A 82 4.23 3.73 15.05
CA PHE A 82 3.24 3.02 14.24
C PHE A 82 2.28 2.12 15.02
N ALA A 83 2.57 1.76 16.27
CA ALA A 83 1.75 0.87 17.08
C ALA A 83 0.58 1.61 17.76
N ASN A 84 0.84 2.77 18.37
CA ASN A 84 -0.19 3.58 19.03
C ASN A 84 -0.49 4.84 18.23
N ARG A 85 -1.48 4.77 17.33
CA ARG A 85 -1.90 5.87 16.46
C ARG A 85 -3.11 6.64 16.99
N ASN A 86 -3.27 6.68 18.32
CA ASN A 86 -4.34 7.48 18.91
C ASN A 86 -4.01 8.97 18.76
N ALA A 87 -4.84 9.67 17.99
CA ALA A 87 -4.66 11.11 17.76
C ALA A 87 -4.88 11.95 19.03
N GLU A 88 -5.60 11.43 20.03
CA GLU A 88 -5.94 12.15 21.26
C GLU A 88 -4.85 12.11 22.34
N LEU A 89 -3.74 11.41 22.09
CA LEU A 89 -2.63 11.35 23.03
C LEU A 89 -2.08 12.75 23.32
N PRO A 90 -1.75 13.09 24.59
CA PRO A 90 -1.23 14.41 24.95
C PRO A 90 -0.03 14.83 24.09
N GLU A 91 0.92 13.93 23.86
CA GLU A 91 2.12 14.18 23.05
C GLU A 91 1.79 14.47 21.58
N VAL A 92 0.77 13.81 21.01
CA VAL A 92 0.32 14.05 19.63
C VAL A 92 -0.41 15.39 19.56
N GLN A 93 -1.26 15.69 20.54
CA GLN A 93 -1.97 16.96 20.63
C GLN A 93 -1.00 18.14 20.80
N ASP A 94 0.06 17.97 21.59
CA ASP A 94 1.07 19.01 21.78
C ASP A 94 1.88 19.23 20.50
N LEU A 95 2.26 18.17 19.78
CA LEU A 95 2.88 18.28 18.45
C LEU A 95 1.98 19.02 17.44
N LEU A 96 0.67 18.77 17.44
CA LEU A 96 -0.27 19.45 16.55
C LEU A 96 -0.41 20.95 16.87
N LYS A 97 -0.30 21.34 18.14
CA LYS A 97 -0.35 22.75 18.58
C LYS A 97 0.93 23.54 18.24
N LEU A 98 2.02 22.87 17.88
CA LEU A 98 3.25 23.54 17.42
C LEU A 98 3.12 24.15 16.02
N GLY A 99 2.00 23.91 15.33
CA GLY A 99 1.65 24.49 14.02
C GLY A 99 1.25 25.95 14.08
#